data_AF-A0A5B7C4A9-F1
#
_entry.id   AF-A0A5B7C4A9-F1
#
_cell.length_a   1.000
_cell.length_b   1.000
_cell.length_c   1.000
_cell.angle_alpha   90.00
_cell.angle_beta   90.00
_cell.angle_gamma   90.00
#
_symmetry.space_group_name_H-M   'P 1'
#
loop_
_entity.id
_entity.type
_entity.pdbx_description
1 polymer ?
#
loop_
_entity_poly.entity_id
_entity_poly.type
_entity_poly.pdbx_seq_one_letter_code
_entity_poly.pdbx_strand_id
1 'polypeptide(L)'
;VNLALSLGSLAFLFSLIAVFSFFIYRHRYHRYKKLSENADLGLSGDFTLRSFSYNDLEKATDGFKEELGRNSFGAVYKGALPDGNKIVAVKRLERVVEDGARE
;
A
#
# COMPACT_ATOMS: atom_id res chain seq x y z
N VAL A 1 22.74 -12.04 -44.13
CA VAL A 1 23.37 -11.26 -43.05
C VAL A 1 22.37 -10.42 -42.24
N ASN A 2 21.39 -9.77 -42.88
CA ASN A 2 20.43 -8.88 -42.19
C ASN A 2 19.41 -9.60 -41.28
N LEU A 3 19.00 -10.83 -41.60
CA LEU A 3 18.01 -11.58 -40.83
C LEU A 3 18.54 -12.06 -39.46
N ALA A 4 19.80 -12.49 -39.40
CA ALA A 4 20.42 -12.93 -38.14
C ALA A 4 20.65 -11.76 -37.17
N LEU A 5 20.94 -10.57 -37.71
CA LEU A 5 21.12 -9.34 -36.94
C LEU A 5 19.80 -8.87 -36.29
N SER A 6 18.65 -9.06 -36.95
CA SER A 6 17.34 -8.68 -36.39
C SER A 6 16.84 -9.66 -35.31
N LEU A 7 17.18 -10.95 -35.41
CA LEU A 7 16.87 -11.93 -34.38
C LEU A 7 17.69 -11.69 -33.10
N GLY A 8 18.97 -11.33 -33.23
CA GLY A 8 19.83 -11.01 -32.11
C GLY A 8 19.40 -9.75 -31.35
N SER A 9 18.97 -8.70 -32.07
CA SER A 9 18.48 -7.48 -31.44
C SER A 9 17.18 -7.70 -30.67
N LEU A 10 16.28 -8.56 -31.18
CA LEU A 10 15.03 -8.88 -30.51
C LEU A 10 15.27 -9.66 -29.20
N ALA A 11 16.15 -10.67 -29.23
CA ALA A 11 16.55 -11.41 -28.04
C ALA A 11 17.21 -10.50 -26.98
N PHE A 12 18.02 -9.54 -27.42
CA PHE A 12 18.65 -8.57 -26.54
C PHE A 12 17.63 -7.64 -25.87
N LEU A 13 16.64 -7.13 -26.62
CA LEU A 13 15.57 -6.30 -26.06
C LEU A 13 14.72 -7.05 -25.02
N PHE A 14 14.33 -8.30 -25.31
CA PHE A 14 13.60 -9.12 -24.33
C PHE A 14 14.42 -9.37 -23.06
N SER A 15 15.71 -9.63 -23.20
CA SER A 15 16.63 -9.79 -22.06
C SER A 15 16.70 -8.53 -21.21
N LEU A 16 16.82 -7.34 -21.83
CA LEU A 16 16.80 -6.06 -21.11
C LEU A 16 15.49 -5.83 -20.36
N ILE A 17 14.35 -6.08 -21.00
CA ILE A 17 13.03 -5.95 -20.36
C ILE A 17 12.90 -6.89 -19.17
N ALA A 18 13.34 -8.14 -19.30
CA ALA A 18 13.30 -9.12 -18.21
C ALA A 18 14.17 -8.68 -17.02
N VAL A 19 15.38 -8.19 -17.28
CA VAL A 19 16.28 -7.67 -16.22
C VAL A 19 15.68 -6.44 -15.56
N PHE A 20 15.11 -5.50 -16.34
CA PHE A 20 14.48 -4.29 -15.80
C PHE A 20 13.25 -4.63 -14.95
N SER A 21 12.40 -5.54 -15.43
CA SER A 21 11.23 -6.05 -14.70
C SER A 21 11.65 -6.73 -13.40
N PHE A 22 12.67 -7.59 -13.43
CA PHE A 22 13.22 -8.21 -12.23
C PHE A 22 13.76 -7.18 -11.24
N PHE A 23 14.48 -6.17 -11.73
CA PHE A 23 15.02 -5.11 -10.87
C PHE A 23 13.91 -4.25 -10.27
N ILE A 24 12.88 -3.87 -11.04
CA ILE A 24 11.71 -3.14 -10.53
C ILE A 24 10.93 -4.00 -9.54
N TYR A 25 10.70 -5.28 -9.84
CA TYR A 25 10.01 -6.22 -8.94
C TYR A 25 10.77 -6.35 -7.62
N ARG A 26 12.08 -6.59 -7.70
CA ARG A 26 12.96 -6.70 -6.53
C ARG A 26 13.06 -5.38 -5.77
N HIS A 27 13.15 -4.25 -6.47
CA HIS A 27 13.19 -2.92 -5.85
C HIS A 27 11.88 -2.61 -5.15
N ARG A 28 10.74 -2.84 -5.80
CA ARG A 28 9.41 -2.66 -5.22
C ARG A 28 9.22 -3.56 -4.00
N TYR A 29 9.63 -4.83 -4.10
CA TYR A 29 9.63 -5.78 -2.97
C TYR A 29 10.50 -5.28 -1.80
N HIS A 30 11.70 -4.78 -2.06
CA HIS A 30 12.55 -4.21 -1.02
C HIS A 30 12.04 -2.88 -0.47
N ARG A 31 11.34 -2.05 -1.26
CA ARG A 31 10.74 -0.79 -0.78
C ARG A 31 9.61 -1.04 0.21
N TYR A 32 8.81 -2.08 0.02
CA TYR A 32 7.82 -2.50 1.02
C TYR A 32 8.48 -2.96 2.32
N LYS A 33 9.59 -3.70 2.24
CA LYS A 33 10.31 -4.17 3.44
C LYS A 33 11.09 -3.05 4.16
N LYS A 34 11.69 -2.12 3.41
CA LYS A 34 12.46 -0.99 3.96
C LYS A 34 11.57 0.03 4.68
N LEU A 35 10.29 0.15 4.30
CA LEU A 35 9.33 0.95 5.06
C LEU A 35 9.02 0.34 6.43
N SER A 36 8.96 -1.00 6.51
CA SER A 36 8.82 -1.72 7.77
C SER A 36 10.07 -1.61 8.66
N GLU A 37 11.25 -1.62 8.06
CA GLU A 37 12.54 -1.57 8.78
C GLU A 37 12.90 -0.15 9.25
N ASN A 38 12.67 0.88 8.42
CA ASN A 38 12.89 2.28 8.82
C ASN A 38 11.86 2.80 9.84
N ALA A 39 10.68 2.18 9.92
CA ALA A 39 9.70 2.48 10.95
C ALA A 39 10.13 2.01 12.34
N ASP A 40 10.96 0.97 12.40
CA ASP A 40 11.48 0.39 13.64
C ASP A 40 12.73 1.15 14.15
N LEU A 41 13.50 1.77 13.24
CA LEU A 41 14.79 2.40 13.54
C LEU A 41 14.74 3.92 13.78
N GLY A 42 13.59 4.60 13.59
CA GLY A 42 13.54 6.07 13.50
C GLY A 42 12.75 6.81 14.58
N LEU A 43 11.94 6.15 15.41
CA LEU A 43 11.11 6.80 16.42
C LEU A 43 11.08 5.97 17.71
N SER A 44 11.86 6.41 18.69
CA SER A 44 11.84 6.03 20.11
C SER A 44 10.55 5.31 20.55
N GLY A 45 10.60 3.97 20.71
CA GLY A 45 9.71 3.12 21.54
C GLY A 45 8.17 3.14 21.36
N ASP A 46 7.58 4.19 20.81
CA ASP A 46 6.14 4.51 20.90
C ASP A 46 5.41 4.58 19.54
N PHE A 47 6.16 4.53 18.43
CA PHE A 47 5.63 4.68 17.07
C PHE A 47 6.13 3.59 16.12
N THR A 48 5.89 2.32 16.48
CA THR A 48 6.04 1.21 15.53
C THR A 48 4.92 1.25 14.50
N LEU A 49 5.25 1.28 13.20
CA LEU A 49 4.26 1.06 12.14
C LEU A 49 3.75 -0.37 12.24
N ARG A 50 2.54 -0.54 12.80
CA ARG A 50 1.86 -1.82 12.93
C ARG A 50 0.82 -1.98 11.83
N SER A 51 0.79 -3.14 11.19
CA SER A 51 -0.31 -3.53 10.31
C SER A 51 -1.51 -4.02 11.14
N PHE A 52 -2.71 -3.58 10.77
CA PHE A 52 -3.96 -4.02 11.38
C PHE A 52 -4.82 -4.71 10.32
N SER A 53 -5.47 -5.81 10.68
CA SER A 53 -6.48 -6.40 9.82
C SER A 53 -7.72 -5.50 9.77
N TYR A 54 -8.57 -5.67 8.76
CA TYR A 54 -9.84 -4.95 8.68
C TYR A 54 -10.69 -5.19 9.93
N ASN A 55 -10.76 -6.44 10.39
CA ASN A 55 -11.52 -6.82 11.59
C ASN A 55 -10.96 -6.16 12.86
N ASP A 56 -9.64 -5.94 12.96
CA ASP A 56 -9.07 -5.20 14.09
C ASP A 56 -9.52 -3.73 14.09
N LEU A 57 -9.54 -3.10 12.90
CA LEU A 57 -9.99 -1.73 12.73
C LEU A 57 -11.51 -1.58 12.95
N GLU A 58 -12.28 -2.56 12.50
CA GLU A 58 -13.73 -2.62 12.71
C GLU A 58 -14.06 -2.71 14.19
N LYS A 59 -13.39 -3.60 14.94
CA LYS A 59 -13.52 -3.69 16.39
C LYS A 59 -13.07 -2.42 17.10
N ALA A 60 -11.94 -1.85 16.69
CA ALA A 60 -11.40 -0.63 17.30
C ALA A 60 -12.36 0.57 17.14
N THR A 61 -13.21 0.59 16.11
CA THR A 61 -14.09 1.72 15.76
C THR A 61 -15.57 1.45 16.06
N ASP A 62 -15.90 0.39 16.81
CA ASP A 62 -17.28 -0.06 17.05
C ASP A 62 -18.09 -0.20 15.75
N GLY A 63 -17.49 -0.79 14.72
CA GLY A 63 -18.10 -0.93 13.40
C GLY A 63 -18.12 0.37 12.58
N PHE A 64 -17.11 1.24 12.73
CA PHE A 64 -17.02 2.55 12.06
C PHE A 64 -18.19 3.48 12.40
N LYS A 65 -18.56 3.56 13.67
CA LYS A 65 -19.79 4.23 14.12
C LYS A 65 -19.68 5.74 14.29
N GLU A 66 -18.58 6.24 14.86
CA GLU A 66 -18.38 7.67 15.14
C GLU A 66 -17.48 8.30 14.07
N GLU A 67 -18.08 8.91 13.05
CA GLU A 67 -17.37 9.67 12.01
C GLU A 67 -16.88 11.02 12.58
N LEU A 68 -15.57 11.25 12.49
CA LEU A 68 -14.91 12.49 12.89
C LEU A 68 -14.81 13.50 11.74
N GLY A 69 -14.91 13.03 10.50
CA GLY A 69 -14.89 13.88 9.31
C GLY A 69 -14.72 13.09 8.02
N ARG A 70 -14.95 13.75 6.90
CA ARG A 70 -14.93 13.13 5.56
C ARG A 70 -14.37 14.06 4.51
N ASN A 71 -13.69 13.48 3.53
CA ASN A 71 -13.23 14.15 2.32
C ASN A 71 -13.40 13.23 1.10
N SER A 72 -12.98 13.69 -0.07
CA SER A 72 -13.08 12.95 -1.34
C SER A 72 -12.38 11.59 -1.34
N PHE A 73 -11.46 11.35 -0.41
CA PHE A 73 -10.74 10.08 -0.29
C PHE A 73 -11.42 9.09 0.68
N GLY A 74 -12.43 9.53 1.43
CA GLY A 74 -13.16 8.71 2.39
C GLY A 74 -13.37 9.39 3.74
N ALA A 75 -13.76 8.59 4.74
CA ALA A 75 -14.16 9.04 6.06
C ALA A 75 -13.17 8.63 7.16
N VAL A 76 -13.07 9.46 8.19
CA VAL A 76 -12.24 9.26 9.38
C VAL A 76 -13.15 8.93 10.55
N TYR A 77 -12.85 7.85 11.25
CA TYR A 77 -13.64 7.35 12.38
C TYR A 77 -12.81 7.34 13.65
N LYS A 78 -13.46 7.57 14.78
CA LYS A 78 -12.82 7.40 16.09
C LYS A 78 -12.68 5.91 16.41
N GLY A 79 -11.56 5.53 17.01
CA GLY A 79 -11.39 4.20 17.55
C GLY A 79 -10.49 4.16 18.79
N ALA A 80 -10.42 3.00 19.41
CA ALA A 80 -9.56 2.71 20.56
C ALA A 80 -8.87 1.36 20.36
N LEU A 81 -7.53 1.32 20.51
CA LEU A 81 -6.79 0.06 20.42
C LEU A 81 -6.83 -0.70 21.75
N PRO A 82 -6.80 -2.06 21.72
CA PRO A 82 -6.81 -2.88 22.93
C PRO A 82 -5.57 -2.69 23.82
N ASP A 83 -4.41 -2.37 23.23
CA ASP A 83 -3.10 -2.46 23.88
C ASP A 83 -2.73 -1.28 24.80
N GLY A 84 -3.70 -0.52 25.32
CA GLY A 84 -3.41 0.57 26.26
C GLY A 84 -4.34 1.77 26.22
N ASN A 85 -5.59 1.62 25.78
CA ASN A 85 -6.58 2.69 25.74
C ASN A 85 -6.19 3.90 24.86
N LYS A 86 -5.30 3.67 23.88
CA LYS A 86 -4.86 4.71 22.94
C LYS A 86 -6.01 5.01 21.97
N ILE A 87 -6.52 6.24 22.05
CA ILE A 87 -7.52 6.76 21.10
C ILE A 87 -6.82 7.02 19.76
N VAL A 88 -7.47 6.59 18.69
CA VAL A 88 -6.97 6.71 17.32
C VAL A 88 -8.04 7.25 16.37
N ALA A 89 -7.57 7.76 15.24
CA ALA A 89 -8.39 8.10 14.09
C ALA A 89 -8.11 7.09 12.97
N VAL A 90 -9.15 6.39 12.51
CA VAL A 90 -9.09 5.38 11.46
C VAL A 90 -9.67 5.96 10.17
N LYS A 91 -8.84 6.20 9.15
CA LYS A 91 -9.32 6.65 7.83
C LYS A 91 -9.70 5.44 6.97
N ARG A 92 -10.98 5.30 6.66
CA ARG A 92 -11.52 4.31 5.73
C ARG A 92 -11.63 4.94 4.35
N LEU A 93 -10.85 4.42 3.40
CA LEU A 93 -10.88 4.90 2.03
C LEU A 93 -12.12 4.36 1.31
N GLU A 94 -12.83 5.23 0.60
CA GLU A 94 -13.93 4.81 -0.27
C GLU A 94 -13.38 4.43 -1.63
N ARG A 95 -13.92 3.36 -2.22
CA ARG A 95 -13.58 3.01 -3.60
C ARG A 95 -14.22 4.06 -4.50
N VAL A 96 -13.39 4.72 -5.32
CA VAL A 96 -13.91 5.43 -6.48
C VAL A 96 -14.47 4.36 -7.41
N VAL A 97 -15.79 4.19 -7.40
CA VAL A 97 -16.46 3.50 -8.50
C VAL A 97 -16.36 4.48 -9.66
N GLU A 98 -15.50 4.21 -10.64
CA GLU A 98 -15.69 4.76 -11.97
C GLU A 98 -17.04 4.19 -12.44
N ASP A 99 -18.12 4.90 -12.14
CA ASP A 99 -19.38 4.73 -12.86
C ASP A 99 -19.08 5.15 -14.29
N GLY A 100 -18.64 4.18 -15.10
CA GLY A 100 -18.65 4.28 -16.53
C GLY A 100 -20.09 4.52 -16.95
N ALA A 101 -20.43 5.79 -17.15
CA ALA A 101 -21.63 6.20 -17.85
C ALA A 101 -21.68 5.40 -19.15
N ARG A 102 -22.63 4.47 -19.21
CA ARG A 102 -23.04 3.85 -20.46
C ARG A 102 -23.77 4.93 -21.25
N GLU A 103 -23.05 5.56 -22.17
CA GLU A 103 -23.63 6.14 -23.37
C GLU A 103 -23.48 5.15 -24.53
#